data_AF-A0A954UYH2-F1
#
_entry.id   AF-A0A954UYH2-F1
#
_cell.length_a   1.000
_cell.length_b   1.000
_cell.length_c   1.000
_cell.angle_alpha   90.00
_cell.angle_beta   90.00
_cell.angle_gamma   90.00
#
_symmetry.space_group_name_H-M   'P 1'
#
loop_
_entity.id
_entity.type
_entity.pdbx_description
1 polymer ?
#
loop_
_entity_poly.entity_id
_entity_poly.type
_entity_poly.pdbx_seq_one_letter_code
_entity_poly.pdbx_strand_id
1 'polypeptide(L)'
;MLHAVIMAGGSGTRFWPASREKYPKQLLKLVGENTMLQATFERLGDLISPEHTLVMTNQHLVDPVRKQLPSVPPEQIIGEPMKRDTAACIALAASLIAAADPEAIMLVLPADHVISTHQQFQDCMRQGVQLIQQSPKRLVTFGIRPSYAAESFGYVQRGDALSDSKVAGAYRVKAFREKPDRQTAELYLQAGTYDWNSGIFMWRASTIL
;
A
#
# COMPACT_ATOMS: atom_id res chain seq x y z
N MET A 1 -10.53 -13.64 4.73
CA MET A 1 -9.23 -14.06 4.13
C MET A 1 -8.34 -12.85 3.91
N LEU A 2 -7.11 -12.98 3.38
CA LEU A 2 -6.28 -11.82 3.04
C LEU A 2 -6.47 -11.46 1.56
N HIS A 3 -6.81 -10.20 1.29
CA HIS A 3 -6.99 -9.64 -0.05
C HIS A 3 -6.00 -8.51 -0.28
N ALA A 4 -5.46 -8.39 -1.49
CA ALA A 4 -4.64 -7.25 -1.89
C ALA A 4 -5.49 -6.20 -2.60
N VAL A 5 -5.18 -4.93 -2.34
CA VAL A 5 -5.66 -3.79 -3.11
C VAL A 5 -4.46 -3.02 -3.63
N ILE A 6 -4.17 -3.17 -4.92
CA ILE A 6 -3.09 -2.46 -5.60
C ILE A 6 -3.65 -1.17 -6.21
N MET A 7 -3.23 -0.03 -5.68
CA MET A 7 -3.63 1.31 -6.15
C MET A 7 -2.72 1.76 -7.30
N ALA A 8 -3.23 1.68 -8.53
CA ALA A 8 -2.54 1.95 -9.79
C ALA A 8 -3.13 3.14 -10.57
N GLY A 9 -3.73 4.13 -9.87
CA GLY A 9 -4.37 5.31 -10.48
C GLY A 9 -3.47 6.53 -10.75
N GLY A 10 -2.20 6.49 -10.32
CA GLY A 10 -1.27 7.62 -10.42
C GLY A 10 -0.99 8.05 -11.87
N SER A 11 -0.95 9.36 -12.14
CA SER A 11 -0.63 9.91 -13.48
C SER A 11 0.85 9.89 -13.83
N GLY A 12 1.74 9.85 -12.84
CA GLY A 12 3.18 9.80 -13.06
C GLY A 12 3.81 11.06 -13.68
N THR A 13 3.13 12.21 -13.69
CA THR A 13 3.55 13.45 -14.40
C THR A 13 4.98 13.92 -14.14
N ARG A 14 5.54 13.62 -12.95
CA ARG A 14 6.94 13.89 -12.58
C ARG A 14 7.98 13.13 -13.39
N PHE A 15 7.58 12.07 -14.11
CA PHE A 15 8.44 11.25 -14.95
C PHE A 15 8.32 11.63 -16.43
N TRP A 16 7.80 12.80 -16.78
CA TRP A 16 7.87 13.27 -18.16
C TRP A 16 9.35 13.48 -18.59
N PRO A 17 9.79 13.07 -19.79
CA PRO A 17 9.01 12.55 -20.92
C PRO A 17 8.94 11.01 -20.98
N ALA A 18 9.27 10.27 -19.92
CA ALA A 18 9.06 8.82 -19.91
C ALA A 18 7.58 8.46 -19.71
N SER A 19 6.88 9.15 -18.80
CA SER A 19 5.44 8.96 -18.59
C SER A 19 4.59 9.71 -19.62
N ARG A 20 3.51 9.07 -20.06
CA ARG A 20 2.46 9.64 -20.91
C ARG A 20 1.10 9.32 -20.29
N GLU A 21 0.06 10.02 -20.70
CA GLU A 21 -1.31 9.78 -20.22
C GLU A 21 -1.74 8.31 -20.39
N LYS A 22 -1.42 7.70 -21.54
CA LYS A 22 -1.72 6.28 -21.82
C LYS A 22 -0.72 5.30 -21.18
N TYR A 23 0.43 5.77 -20.69
CA TYR A 23 1.51 4.96 -20.11
C TYR A 23 2.10 5.68 -18.88
N PRO A 24 1.39 5.66 -17.73
CA PRO A 24 1.87 6.27 -16.51
C PRO A 24 3.01 5.46 -15.89
N LYS A 25 3.71 6.06 -14.91
CA LYS A 25 4.97 5.54 -14.36
C LYS A 25 4.92 4.08 -13.89
N GLN A 26 3.80 3.64 -13.30
CA GLN A 26 3.63 2.27 -12.80
C GLN A 26 3.65 1.22 -13.91
N LEU A 27 3.39 1.65 -15.16
CA LEU A 27 3.43 0.81 -16.35
C LEU A 27 4.78 0.89 -17.08
N LEU A 28 5.78 1.58 -16.53
CA LEU A 28 7.11 1.73 -17.11
C LEU A 28 8.14 0.83 -16.41
N LYS A 29 9.10 0.33 -17.20
CA LYS A 29 10.28 -0.42 -16.73
C LYS A 29 11.37 0.56 -16.26
N LEU A 30 11.21 1.15 -15.07
CA LEU A 30 12.12 2.19 -14.57
C LEU A 30 13.30 1.65 -13.75
N VAL A 31 13.15 0.48 -13.13
CA VAL A 31 14.10 -0.02 -12.11
C VAL A 31 14.54 -1.47 -12.40
N GLY A 32 14.14 -2.02 -13.55
CA GLY A 32 14.50 -3.38 -13.95
C GLY A 32 13.67 -3.86 -15.15
N GLU A 33 13.60 -5.18 -15.31
CA GLU A 33 12.91 -5.82 -16.44
C GLU A 33 11.38 -5.75 -16.35
N ASN A 34 10.84 -5.62 -15.13
CA ASN A 34 9.41 -5.54 -14.87
C ASN A 34 8.96 -4.10 -14.62
N THR A 35 7.70 -3.82 -14.90
CA THR A 35 7.09 -2.54 -14.50
C THR A 35 6.90 -2.50 -12.98
N MET A 36 6.74 -1.31 -12.39
CA MET A 36 6.51 -1.22 -10.94
C MET A 36 5.20 -1.91 -10.52
N LEU A 37 4.19 -1.88 -11.38
CA LEU A 37 2.94 -2.62 -11.16
C LEU A 37 3.20 -4.13 -11.12
N GLN A 38 3.93 -4.67 -12.10
CA GLN A 38 4.30 -6.09 -12.14
C GLN A 38 5.13 -6.47 -10.91
N ALA A 39 6.15 -5.67 -10.56
CA ALA A 39 6.97 -5.91 -9.37
C ALA A 39 6.18 -5.82 -8.05
N THR A 40 5.13 -5.00 -7.99
CA THR A 40 4.21 -4.92 -6.85
C THR A 40 3.30 -6.14 -6.77
N PHE A 41 2.85 -6.68 -7.90
CA PHE A 41 2.09 -7.92 -7.93
C PHE A 41 2.95 -9.14 -7.58
N GLU A 42 4.12 -9.27 -8.20
CA GLU A 42 5.04 -10.40 -8.00
C GLU A 42 5.54 -10.53 -6.56
N ARG A 43 5.77 -9.42 -5.85
CA ARG A 43 6.23 -9.48 -4.44
C ARG A 43 5.17 -10.05 -3.49
N LEU A 44 3.89 -10.05 -3.88
CA LEU A 44 2.86 -10.74 -3.12
C LEU A 44 3.16 -12.23 -3.05
N GLY A 45 3.72 -12.82 -4.12
CA GLY A 45 4.15 -14.21 -4.14
C GLY A 45 3.03 -15.17 -3.75
N ASP A 46 3.29 -16.02 -2.76
CA ASP A 46 2.34 -17.00 -2.22
C ASP A 46 1.42 -16.43 -1.13
N LEU A 47 1.59 -15.16 -0.75
CA LEU A 47 0.81 -14.53 0.31
C LEU A 47 -0.66 -14.35 -0.08
N ILE A 48 -0.91 -14.03 -1.35
CA ILE A 48 -2.23 -13.66 -1.89
C ILE A 48 -2.33 -14.18 -3.32
N SER A 49 -3.38 -14.93 -3.63
CA SER A 49 -3.60 -15.44 -4.97
C SER A 49 -4.12 -14.34 -5.91
N PRO A 50 -4.00 -14.52 -7.24
CA PRO A 50 -4.50 -13.54 -8.20
C PRO A 50 -6.00 -13.23 -8.04
N GLU A 51 -6.81 -14.21 -7.63
CA GLU A 51 -8.26 -14.08 -7.43
C GLU A 51 -8.62 -13.18 -6.25
N HIS A 52 -7.71 -13.02 -5.29
CA HIS A 52 -7.84 -12.13 -4.13
C HIS A 52 -7.03 -10.84 -4.30
N THR A 53 -6.62 -10.51 -5.52
CA THR A 53 -5.86 -9.28 -5.82
C THR A 53 -6.69 -8.32 -6.64
N LEU A 54 -7.26 -7.31 -5.97
CA LEU A 54 -7.99 -6.22 -6.59
C LEU A 54 -7.02 -5.11 -7.03
N VAL A 55 -7.08 -4.71 -8.30
CA VAL A 55 -6.28 -3.61 -8.85
C VAL A 55 -7.19 -2.43 -9.16
N MET A 56 -6.99 -1.34 -8.44
CA MET A 56 -7.74 -0.09 -8.64
C MET A 56 -6.94 0.84 -9.55
N THR A 57 -7.50 1.22 -10.69
CA THR A 57 -6.83 2.10 -11.66
C THR A 57 -7.82 3.08 -12.30
N ASN A 58 -7.38 3.98 -13.17
CA ASN A 58 -8.31 4.83 -13.91
C ASN A 58 -9.01 4.03 -15.02
N GLN A 59 -10.26 4.35 -15.37
CA GLN A 59 -11.02 3.65 -16.42
C GLN A 59 -10.24 3.47 -17.74
N HIS A 60 -9.49 4.47 -18.19
CA HIS A 60 -8.71 4.41 -19.43
C HIS A 60 -7.44 3.54 -19.35
N LEU A 61 -7.06 3.08 -18.15
CA LEU A 61 -5.87 2.25 -17.90
C LEU A 61 -6.20 0.77 -17.68
N VAL A 62 -7.48 0.41 -17.63
CA VAL A 62 -7.93 -0.98 -17.39
C VAL A 62 -7.29 -1.95 -18.39
N ASP A 63 -7.36 -1.67 -19.69
CA ASP A 63 -6.80 -2.56 -20.71
C ASP A 63 -5.26 -2.63 -20.67
N PRO A 64 -4.52 -1.51 -20.53
CA PRO A 64 -3.09 -1.55 -20.25
C PRO A 64 -2.72 -2.39 -19.01
N VAL A 65 -3.47 -2.27 -17.92
CA VAL A 65 -3.24 -3.02 -16.67
C VAL A 65 -3.49 -4.51 -16.87
N ARG A 66 -4.58 -4.90 -17.54
CA ARG A 66 -4.88 -6.30 -17.90
C ARG A 66 -3.75 -6.94 -18.70
N LYS A 67 -3.17 -6.20 -19.64
CA LYS A 67 -2.02 -6.68 -20.43
C LYS A 67 -0.77 -6.91 -19.58
N GLN A 68 -0.58 -6.15 -18.50
CA GLN A 68 0.58 -6.31 -17.62
C GLN A 68 0.41 -7.42 -16.60
N LEU A 69 -0.83 -7.69 -16.18
CA LEU A 69 -1.18 -8.66 -15.15
C LEU A 69 -2.16 -9.73 -15.70
N PRO A 70 -1.74 -10.56 -16.68
CA PRO A 70 -2.64 -11.51 -17.34
C PRO A 70 -3.16 -12.64 -16.43
N SER A 71 -2.51 -12.87 -15.29
CA SER A 71 -2.94 -13.85 -14.28
C SER A 71 -4.02 -13.31 -13.34
N VAL A 72 -4.20 -11.99 -13.26
CA VAL A 72 -5.26 -11.38 -12.43
C VAL A 72 -6.58 -11.44 -13.21
N PRO A 73 -7.67 -11.98 -12.64
CA PRO A 73 -8.96 -12.03 -13.32
C PRO A 73 -9.42 -10.64 -13.79
N PRO A 74 -9.96 -10.47 -15.01
CA PRO A 74 -10.36 -9.18 -15.53
C PRO A 74 -11.35 -8.40 -14.68
N GLU A 75 -12.19 -9.09 -13.90
CA GLU A 75 -13.15 -8.55 -12.93
C GLU A 75 -12.49 -7.98 -11.67
N GLN A 76 -11.25 -8.39 -11.36
CA GLN A 76 -10.46 -7.86 -10.26
C GLN A 76 -9.69 -6.58 -10.66
N ILE A 77 -9.83 -6.10 -11.91
CA ILE A 77 -9.20 -4.86 -12.37
C ILE A 77 -10.29 -3.82 -12.57
N ILE A 78 -10.40 -2.90 -11.61
CA ILE A 78 -11.47 -1.91 -11.53
C ILE A 78 -10.99 -0.54 -12.02
N GLY A 79 -11.73 0.00 -12.98
CA GLY A 79 -11.56 1.35 -13.50
C GLY A 79 -12.36 2.37 -12.70
N GLU A 80 -11.68 3.23 -11.96
CA GLU A 80 -12.26 4.41 -11.34
C GLU A 80 -12.69 5.41 -12.44
N PRO A 81 -13.94 5.92 -12.40
CA PRO A 81 -14.48 6.80 -13.43
C PRO A 81 -13.81 8.18 -13.43
N MET A 82 -13.26 8.58 -12.27
CA MET A 82 -12.55 9.84 -12.09
C MET A 82 -11.60 9.72 -10.89
N LYS A 83 -10.56 10.55 -10.87
CA LYS A 83 -9.60 10.58 -9.75
C LYS A 83 -10.24 11.23 -8.53
N ARG A 84 -10.30 10.50 -7.42
CA ARG A 84 -10.80 10.98 -6.11
C ARG A 84 -9.82 10.68 -4.96
N ASP A 85 -8.54 10.54 -5.30
CA ASP A 85 -7.44 10.25 -4.37
C ASP A 85 -7.61 8.90 -3.64
N THR A 86 -6.68 8.58 -2.73
CA THR A 86 -6.56 7.26 -2.09
C THR A 86 -7.76 6.88 -1.24
N ALA A 87 -8.38 7.82 -0.52
CA ALA A 87 -9.49 7.53 0.39
C ALA A 87 -10.72 6.98 -0.35
N ALA A 88 -11.12 7.59 -1.48
CA ALA A 88 -12.25 7.11 -2.27
C ALA A 88 -11.96 5.75 -2.93
N CYS A 89 -10.73 5.58 -3.41
CA CYS A 89 -10.23 4.33 -3.97
C CYS A 89 -10.31 3.19 -2.93
N ILE A 90 -9.83 3.44 -1.72
CA ILE A 90 -9.88 2.49 -0.59
C ILE A 90 -11.32 2.19 -0.19
N ALA A 91 -12.20 3.18 -0.08
CA ALA A 91 -13.60 2.98 0.31
C ALA A 91 -14.35 2.10 -0.71
N LEU A 92 -14.12 2.33 -2.02
CA LEU A 92 -14.69 1.51 -3.09
C LEU A 92 -14.15 0.06 -3.01
N ALA A 93 -12.83 -0.10 -2.89
CA ALA A 93 -12.21 -1.42 -2.78
C ALA A 93 -12.71 -2.19 -1.54
N ALA A 94 -12.77 -1.53 -0.39
CA ALA A 94 -13.27 -2.12 0.85
C ALA A 94 -14.73 -2.54 0.72
N SER A 95 -15.58 -1.74 0.06
CA SER A 95 -16.99 -2.08 -0.16
C SER A 95 -17.15 -3.32 -1.06
N LEU A 96 -16.37 -3.40 -2.15
CA LEU A 96 -16.39 -4.56 -3.05
C LEU A 96 -15.91 -5.83 -2.35
N ILE A 97 -14.81 -5.74 -1.60
CA ILE A 97 -14.26 -6.87 -0.86
C ILE A 97 -15.22 -7.30 0.26
N ALA A 98 -15.74 -6.38 1.05
CA ALA A 98 -16.65 -6.69 2.16
C ALA A 98 -17.98 -7.32 1.70
N ALA A 99 -18.46 -6.96 0.51
CA ALA A 99 -19.64 -7.58 -0.07
C ALA A 99 -19.43 -9.07 -0.42
N ALA A 100 -18.20 -9.46 -0.76
CA ALA A 100 -17.85 -10.85 -1.10
C ALA A 100 -17.30 -11.66 0.10
N ASP A 101 -16.52 -11.02 0.97
CA ASP A 101 -15.89 -11.61 2.17
C ASP A 101 -15.98 -10.59 3.33
N PRO A 102 -17.04 -10.64 4.17
CA PRO A 102 -17.27 -9.68 5.26
C PRO A 102 -16.16 -9.64 6.34
N GLU A 103 -15.38 -10.73 6.44
CA GLU A 103 -14.29 -10.88 7.41
C GLU A 103 -12.91 -10.70 6.74
N ALA A 104 -12.87 -10.21 5.50
CA ALA A 104 -11.65 -9.96 4.75
C ALA A 104 -10.72 -8.97 5.48
N ILE A 105 -9.45 -9.35 5.58
CA ILE A 105 -8.35 -8.45 5.85
C ILE A 105 -7.87 -7.95 4.49
N MET A 106 -7.82 -6.64 4.29
CA MET A 106 -7.30 -6.02 3.07
C MET A 106 -5.91 -5.44 3.31
N LEU A 107 -5.00 -5.72 2.40
CA LEU A 107 -3.66 -5.16 2.29
C LEU A 107 -3.65 -4.13 1.17
N VAL A 108 -3.55 -2.85 1.50
CA VAL A 108 -3.55 -1.74 0.55
C VAL A 108 -2.12 -1.35 0.20
N LEU A 109 -1.81 -1.33 -1.10
CA LEU A 109 -0.46 -1.15 -1.64
C LEU A 109 -0.45 -0.13 -2.78
N PRO A 110 0.43 0.88 -2.75
CA PRO A 110 0.73 1.69 -3.93
C PRO A 110 1.45 0.86 -4.99
N ALA A 111 1.05 0.97 -6.26
CA ALA A 111 1.63 0.22 -7.37
C ALA A 111 3.05 0.67 -7.79
N ASP A 112 3.54 1.77 -7.23
CA ASP A 112 4.70 2.52 -7.68
C ASP A 112 5.84 2.58 -6.65
N HIS A 113 5.83 1.68 -5.66
CA HIS A 113 6.91 1.52 -4.69
C HIS A 113 7.89 0.43 -5.12
N VAL A 114 9.18 0.71 -4.99
CA VAL A 114 10.26 -0.27 -5.21
C VAL A 114 10.62 -0.90 -3.87
N ILE A 115 10.40 -2.19 -3.74
CA ILE A 115 10.78 -2.98 -2.56
C ILE A 115 11.48 -4.24 -3.08
N SER A 116 12.78 -4.36 -2.85
CA SER A 116 13.59 -5.49 -3.33
C SER A 116 13.64 -6.67 -2.34
N THR A 117 13.32 -6.44 -1.07
CA THR A 117 13.39 -7.45 0.00
C THR A 117 12.07 -8.21 0.14
N HIS A 118 11.70 -9.00 -0.87
CA HIS A 118 10.38 -9.67 -0.95
C HIS A 118 10.05 -10.54 0.27
N GLN A 119 10.99 -11.36 0.75
CA GLN A 119 10.75 -12.23 1.91
C GLN A 119 10.45 -11.41 3.17
N GLN A 120 11.27 -10.38 3.46
CA GLN A 120 11.06 -9.50 4.61
C GLN A 120 9.73 -8.75 4.51
N PHE A 121 9.37 -8.30 3.30
CA PHE A 121 8.06 -7.69 3.05
C PHE A 121 6.93 -8.65 3.40
N GLN A 122 6.95 -9.88 2.88
CA GLN A 122 5.90 -10.87 3.16
C GLN A 122 5.84 -11.26 4.64
N ASP A 123 6.98 -11.40 5.31
CA ASP A 123 7.02 -11.66 6.75
C ASP A 123 6.38 -10.52 7.56
N CYS A 124 6.66 -9.27 7.20
CA CYS A 124 5.97 -8.10 7.77
C CYS A 124 4.45 -8.15 7.50
N MET A 125 4.01 -8.56 6.30
CA MET A 125 2.58 -8.67 6.02
C MET A 125 1.91 -9.77 6.86
N ARG A 126 2.56 -10.93 7.02
CA ARG A 126 2.08 -12.02 7.90
C ARG A 126 1.96 -11.55 9.35
N GLN A 127 2.90 -10.75 9.84
CA GLN A 127 2.82 -10.12 11.15
C GLN A 127 1.64 -9.14 11.26
N GLY A 128 1.39 -8.33 10.22
CA GLY A 128 0.23 -7.45 10.16
C GLY A 128 -1.10 -8.21 10.24
N VAL A 129 -1.21 -9.33 9.53
CA VAL A 129 -2.37 -10.24 9.61
C VAL A 129 -2.56 -10.75 11.03
N GLN A 130 -1.48 -11.20 11.69
CA GLN A 130 -1.54 -11.68 13.06
C GLN A 130 -2.04 -10.59 14.03
N LEU A 131 -1.59 -9.34 13.87
CA LEU A 131 -2.07 -8.22 14.68
C LEU A 131 -3.58 -7.99 14.52
N ILE A 132 -4.10 -8.07 13.30
CA ILE A 132 -5.53 -7.85 13.04
C ILE A 132 -6.37 -9.03 13.52
N GLN A 133 -5.87 -10.27 13.40
CA GLN A 133 -6.55 -11.44 13.94
C GLN A 133 -6.70 -11.41 15.47
N GLN A 134 -5.70 -10.88 16.18
CA GLN A 134 -5.76 -10.69 17.63
C GLN A 134 -6.75 -9.58 18.03
N SER A 135 -6.90 -8.55 17.21
CA SER A 135 -7.82 -7.45 17.46
C SER A 135 -8.37 -6.90 16.14
N PRO A 136 -9.55 -7.39 15.71
CA PRO A 136 -10.18 -7.06 14.42
C PRO A 136 -10.35 -5.57 14.11
N LYS A 137 -10.39 -4.72 15.15
CA LYS A 137 -10.57 -3.27 15.03
C LYS A 137 -9.26 -2.51 14.79
N ARG A 138 -8.11 -3.18 14.73
CA ARG A 138 -6.82 -2.53 14.48
C ARG A 138 -6.72 -2.07 13.03
N LEU A 139 -6.19 -0.86 12.86
CA LEU A 139 -5.66 -0.35 11.60
C LEU A 139 -4.13 -0.41 11.69
N VAL A 140 -3.50 -1.09 10.75
CA VAL A 140 -2.04 -1.31 10.73
C VAL A 140 -1.43 -0.49 9.60
N THR A 141 -0.31 0.17 9.89
CA THR A 141 0.55 0.83 8.90
C THR A 141 1.97 0.29 9.05
N PHE A 142 2.77 0.39 7.98
CA PHE A 142 4.14 -0.10 7.96
C PHE A 142 5.11 1.09 7.91
N GLY A 143 5.94 1.22 8.95
CA GLY A 143 6.94 2.29 9.05
C GLY A 143 8.26 1.92 8.39
N ILE A 144 8.88 2.89 7.71
CA ILE A 144 10.25 2.78 7.21
C ILE A 144 11.16 3.66 8.04
N ARG A 145 12.28 3.12 8.53
CA ARG A 145 13.23 3.89 9.32
C ARG A 145 13.80 5.04 8.48
N PRO A 146 13.66 6.32 8.90
CA PRO A 146 14.14 7.45 8.12
C PRO A 146 15.66 7.45 8.03
N SER A 147 16.20 7.67 6.83
CA SER A 147 17.63 7.88 6.60
C SER A 147 18.00 9.35 6.40
N TYR A 148 16.99 10.22 6.21
CA TYR A 148 17.14 11.67 6.12
C TYR A 148 15.83 12.39 6.50
N ALA A 149 15.85 13.72 6.55
CA ALA A 149 14.68 14.55 6.82
C ALA A 149 13.90 14.83 5.52
N ALA A 150 12.85 14.04 5.26
CA ALA A 150 12.09 14.09 4.00
C ALA A 150 10.79 14.90 4.14
N GLU A 151 10.70 16.06 3.50
CA GLU A 151 9.51 16.94 3.56
C GLU A 151 8.30 16.39 2.78
N SER A 152 8.56 15.47 1.84
CA SER A 152 7.52 14.93 0.95
C SER A 152 6.82 13.68 1.47
N PHE A 153 7.25 13.15 2.63
CA PHE A 153 6.71 11.92 3.22
C PHE A 153 5.85 12.21 4.45
N GLY A 154 4.91 11.30 4.73
CA GLY A 154 4.28 11.22 6.04
C GLY A 154 5.22 10.61 7.07
N TYR A 155 5.05 10.99 8.33
CA TYR A 155 5.76 10.47 9.49
C TYR A 155 4.78 9.89 10.51
N VAL A 156 5.15 8.74 11.07
CA VAL A 156 4.41 8.01 12.09
C VAL A 156 5.26 8.00 13.35
N GLN A 157 4.76 8.61 14.42
CA GLN A 157 5.43 8.54 15.72
C GLN A 157 5.10 7.22 16.41
N ARG A 158 6.13 6.45 16.75
CA ARG A 158 5.99 5.26 17.58
C ARG A 158 5.66 5.67 19.01
N GLY A 159 4.57 5.11 19.53
CA GLY A 159 4.23 5.11 20.95
C GLY A 159 4.76 3.85 21.63
N ASP A 160 4.00 3.34 22.59
CA ASP A 160 4.38 2.15 23.34
C ASP A 160 4.39 0.90 22.45
N ALA A 161 5.31 -0.02 22.74
CA ALA A 161 5.29 -1.34 22.14
C ALA A 161 3.97 -2.06 22.47
N LEU A 162 3.44 -2.81 21.51
CA LEU A 162 2.23 -3.62 21.71
C LEU A 162 2.56 -4.85 22.56
N SER A 163 2.41 -4.72 23.88
CA SER A 163 2.66 -5.79 24.86
C SER A 163 1.67 -6.94 24.77
N ASP A 164 0.50 -6.72 24.17
CA ASP A 164 -0.55 -7.69 23.94
C ASP A 164 -0.35 -8.55 22.68
N SER A 165 0.78 -8.37 21.97
CA SER A 165 1.12 -9.12 20.76
C SER A 165 2.46 -9.83 20.90
N LYS A 166 2.55 -11.05 20.33
CA LYS A 166 3.81 -11.78 20.14
C LYS A 166 4.63 -11.26 18.93
N VAL A 167 4.11 -10.27 18.21
CA VAL A 167 4.78 -9.66 17.05
C VAL A 167 5.82 -8.65 17.54
N ALA A 168 7.10 -8.97 17.34
CA ALA A 168 8.19 -8.04 17.60
C ALA A 168 8.13 -6.83 16.65
N GLY A 169 8.53 -5.65 17.14
CA GLY A 169 8.56 -4.43 16.32
C GLY A 169 7.19 -3.78 16.05
N ALA A 170 6.14 -4.21 16.76
CA ALA A 170 4.81 -3.61 16.67
C ALA A 170 4.63 -2.55 17.77
N TYR A 171 4.18 -1.35 17.38
CA TYR A 171 4.00 -0.21 18.28
C TYR A 171 2.61 0.40 18.09
N ARG A 172 2.07 1.01 19.15
CA ARG A 172 0.94 1.92 19.02
C ARG A 172 1.38 3.16 18.24
N VAL A 173 0.53 3.65 17.35
CA VAL A 173 0.77 4.93 16.69
C VAL A 173 0.39 6.05 17.67
N LYS A 174 1.36 6.88 18.04
CA LYS A 174 1.13 8.05 18.90
C LYS A 174 0.64 9.26 18.11
N ALA A 175 1.21 9.46 16.93
CA ALA A 175 0.84 10.55 16.04
C ALA A 175 1.11 10.19 14.59
N PHE A 176 0.30 10.75 13.69
CA PHE A 176 0.48 10.66 12.25
C PHE A 176 0.53 12.07 11.68
N ARG A 177 1.58 12.39 10.93
CA ARG A 177 1.87 13.75 10.44
C ARG A 177 2.27 13.67 8.97
N GLU A 178 1.46 14.26 8.09
CA GLU A 178 1.75 14.29 6.66
C GLU A 178 2.61 15.51 6.30
N LYS A 179 3.71 15.28 5.59
CA LYS A 179 4.53 16.30 4.90
C LYS A 179 4.91 17.49 5.81
N PRO A 180 5.67 17.24 6.89
CA PRO A 180 6.15 18.31 7.75
C PRO A 180 7.10 19.24 6.98
N ASP A 181 7.26 20.47 7.48
CA ASP A 181 8.36 21.34 7.04
C ASP A 181 9.73 20.73 7.37
N ARG A 182 10.77 21.26 6.72
CA ARG A 182 12.14 20.77 6.89
C ARG A 182 12.62 20.73 8.34
N GLN A 183 12.39 21.79 9.09
CA GLN A 183 12.84 21.90 10.48
C GLN A 183 12.19 20.81 11.33
N THR A 184 10.90 20.58 11.14
CA THR A 184 10.13 19.53 11.81
C THR A 184 10.60 18.15 11.40
N ALA A 185 10.90 17.91 10.11
CA ALA A 185 11.44 16.63 9.62
C ALA A 185 12.82 16.32 10.23
N GLU A 186 13.68 17.33 10.40
CA GLU A 186 14.98 17.19 11.08
C GLU A 186 14.81 16.82 12.56
N LEU A 187 13.85 17.44 13.26
CA LEU A 187 13.51 17.08 14.63
C LEU A 187 12.99 15.64 14.74
N TYR A 188 12.16 15.18 13.79
CA TYR A 188 11.67 13.80 13.76
C TYR A 188 12.78 12.78 13.55
N LEU A 189 13.72 13.07 12.64
CA LEU A 189 14.89 12.24 12.41
C LEU A 189 15.77 12.15 13.66
N GLN A 190 16.06 13.29 14.30
CA GLN A 190 16.88 13.36 15.52
C GLN A 190 16.22 12.67 16.71
N ALA A 191 14.90 12.81 16.86
CA ALA A 191 14.16 12.16 17.94
C ALA A 191 14.22 10.63 17.86
N GLY A 192 14.49 10.07 16.67
CA GLY A 192 14.66 8.62 16.46
C GLY A 192 13.41 7.79 16.74
N THR A 193 12.28 8.41 17.09
CA THR A 193 10.99 7.78 17.46
C THR A 193 9.94 7.85 16.35
N TYR A 194 10.31 8.40 15.19
CA TYR A 194 9.44 8.49 14.03
C TYR A 194 9.91 7.56 12.91
N ASP A 195 8.95 7.00 12.18
CA ASP A 195 9.15 6.30 10.91
C ASP A 195 8.49 7.05 9.77
N TRP A 196 8.98 6.87 8.54
CA TRP A 196 8.23 7.28 7.36
C TRP A 196 7.02 6.38 7.16
N ASN A 197 5.88 7.00 6.85
CA ASN A 197 4.70 6.30 6.38
C ASN A 197 5.00 5.68 5.00
N SER A 198 4.95 4.36 4.90
CA SER A 198 5.17 3.65 3.63
C SER A 198 4.00 3.78 2.65
N GLY A 199 2.85 4.32 3.06
CA GLY A 199 1.62 4.32 2.26
C GLY A 199 1.00 2.92 2.08
N ILE A 200 1.54 1.91 2.78
CA ILE A 200 1.01 0.55 2.83
C ILE A 200 0.23 0.41 4.12
N PHE A 201 -0.94 -0.19 4.02
CA PHE A 201 -1.83 -0.35 5.16
C PHE A 201 -2.53 -1.70 5.18
N MET A 202 -2.99 -2.11 6.35
CA MET A 202 -3.72 -3.35 6.52
C MET A 202 -4.79 -3.23 7.61
N TRP A 203 -6.00 -3.72 7.32
CA TRP A 203 -7.14 -3.73 8.25
C TRP A 203 -8.22 -4.68 7.75
N ARG A 204 -9.27 -4.93 8.54
CA ARG A 204 -10.48 -5.56 8.01
C ARG A 204 -11.27 -4.58 7.14
N ALA A 205 -11.81 -5.05 6.02
CA ALA A 205 -12.63 -4.23 5.13
C ALA A 205 -13.82 -3.60 5.88
N SER A 206 -14.46 -4.35 6.78
CA SER A 206 -15.53 -3.86 7.64
C SER A 206 -15.11 -2.87 8.74
N THR A 207 -13.82 -2.78 9.07
CA THR A 207 -13.31 -1.85 10.10
C THR A 207 -13.02 -0.45 9.51
N ILE A 208 -12.68 -0.37 8.22
CA ILE A 208 -12.39 0.92 7.55
C ILE A 208 -13.66 1.60 6.99
N LEU A 209 -14.73 0.83 6.78
CA LEU A 209 -16.06 1.31 6.39
C LEU A 209 -16.82 1.85 7.61
#